data_AF-A0A9D4BK97-F1
#
_entry.id   AF-A0A9D4BK97-F1
#
_cell.length_a   1.000
_cell.length_b   1.000
_cell.length_c   1.000
_cell.angle_alpha   90.00
_cell.angle_beta   90.00
_cell.angle_gamma   90.00
#
_symmetry.space_group_name_H-M   'P 1'
#
loop_
_entity.id
_entity.type
_entity.pdbx_description
1 polymer ?
#
loop_
_entity_poly.entity_id
_entity_poly.type
_entity_poly.pdbx_seq_one_letter_code
_entity_poly.pdbx_strand_id
1 'polypeptide(L)' 'MFLEAGQYLKGFTTGYGVRVQIQKKGQVPFPFDEGLHAAASFETDIGMKLVTLVKPELVP' A
#
# COMPACT_ATOMS: atom_id res chain seq x y z
N MET A 1 -3.37 13.90 -3.90
CA MET A 1 -1.93 13.79 -3.55
C MET A 1 -1.14 14.58 -4.59
N PHE A 2 -0.07 15.28 -4.18
CA PHE A 2 0.81 16.00 -5.11
C PHE A 2 2.14 15.24 -5.23
N LEU A 3 2.57 14.96 -6.46
CA LEU A 3 3.82 14.26 -6.77
C LEU A 3 4.69 15.14 -7.65
N GLU A 4 5.94 15.38 -7.23
CA GLU A 4 6.91 16.13 -8.03
C GLU A 4 7.59 15.20 -9.04
N ALA A 5 6.87 14.89 -10.13
CA ALA A 5 7.35 13.95 -11.16
C ALA A 5 8.75 14.29 -11.71
N GLY A 6 9.12 15.59 -11.74
CA GLY A 6 10.44 16.05 -12.17
C GLY A 6 11.60 15.66 -11.25
N GLN A 7 11.33 15.27 -10.01
CA GLN A 7 12.34 14.85 -9.03
C GLN A 7 12.55 13.33 -8.96
N TYR A 8 11.81 12.55 -9.76
CA TYR A 8 11.97 11.09 -9.78
C TYR A 8 13.32 10.70 -10.42
N LEU A 9 14.01 9.75 -9.80
CA LEU A 9 15.28 9.23 -10.31
C LEU A 9 15.05 8.34 -11.53
N LYS A 10 15.51 8.81 -12.69
CA LYS A 10 15.50 8.05 -13.95
C LYS A 10 16.40 6.83 -13.83
N GLY A 11 15.94 5.68 -14.35
CA GLY A 11 16.67 4.41 -14.31
C GLY A 11 16.51 3.62 -13.01
N PHE A 12 16.00 4.23 -11.94
CA PHE A 12 15.67 3.54 -10.67
C PHE A 12 14.17 3.38 -10.46
N THR A 13 13.38 4.35 -10.91
CA THR A 13 11.92 4.31 -10.81
C THR A 13 11.31 3.88 -12.15
N THR A 14 10.35 2.95 -12.09
CA THR A 14 9.69 2.38 -13.27
C THR A 14 8.40 3.11 -13.68
N GLY A 15 7.93 4.07 -12.87
CA GLY A 15 6.73 4.84 -13.15
C GLY A 15 6.46 5.94 -12.11
N TYR A 16 5.39 6.70 -12.36
CA TYR A 16 4.93 7.79 -11.49
C TYR A 16 3.69 7.37 -10.72
N GLY A 17 3.71 7.56 -9.40
CA GLY A 17 2.63 7.17 -8.52
C GLY A 17 3.14 6.94 -7.11
N VAL A 18 2.29 6.29 -6.30
CA VAL A 18 2.62 5.95 -4.92
C VAL A 18 2.26 4.52 -4.58
N ARG A 19 2.89 4.03 -3.51
CA ARG A 19 2.54 2.78 -2.84
C ARG A 19 1.65 3.12 -1.64
N VAL A 20 0.47 2.51 -1.58
CA VAL A 20 -0.43 2.59 -0.43
C VAL A 20 -0.40 1.26 0.28
N GLN A 21 -0.03 1.25 1.56
CA GLN A 21 -0.05 0.06 2.42
C GLN A 21 -1.03 0.29 3.57
N ILE A 22 -1.82 -0.73 3.87
CA ILE A 22 -2.83 -0.68 4.92
C ILE A 22 -2.54 -1.81 5.89
N GLN A 23 -2.28 -1.45 7.14
CA GLN A 23 -1.80 -2.39 8.16
C GLN A 23 -2.35 -2.02 9.54
N LYS A 24 -2.25 -2.97 10.49
CA LYS A 24 -2.63 -2.69 11.87
C LYS A 24 -1.64 -1.73 12.52
N LYS A 25 -2.14 -0.88 13.41
CA LYS A 25 -1.31 0.04 14.20
C LYS A 25 -0.24 -0.75 14.97
N GLY A 26 1.00 -0.28 14.92
CA GLY A 26 2.13 -0.91 15.62
C GLY A 26 2.81 -2.04 14.85
N GLN A 27 2.32 -2.42 13.66
CA GLN A 27 3.03 -3.34 12.77
C GLN A 27 4.08 -2.60 11.92
N VAL A 28 5.18 -3.30 11.61
CA VAL A 28 6.20 -2.83 10.67
C VAL A 28 5.67 -2.98 9.24
N PRO A 29 5.75 -1.93 8.40
CA PRO A 29 5.39 -2.03 7.00
C PRO A 29 6.41 -2.80 6.17
N PHE A 30 5.91 -3.66 5.28
CA PHE A 30 6.69 -4.36 4.25
C PHE A 30 6.26 -3.89 2.84
N PRO A 31 6.63 -2.68 2.40
CA PRO A 31 6.06 -2.05 1.20
C PRO A 31 6.46 -2.73 -0.12
N PHE A 32 7.52 -3.54 -0.11
CA PHE A 32 7.96 -4.32 -1.28
C PHE A 32 7.13 -5.59 -1.46
N ASP A 33 6.68 -6.19 -0.36
CA ASP A 33 5.93 -7.44 -0.37
C ASP A 33 4.41 -7.20 -0.42
N GLU A 34 3.95 -6.10 0.19
CA GLU A 34 2.54 -5.77 0.37
C GLU A 34 2.20 -4.36 -0.14
N GLY A 35 0.91 -4.12 -0.37
CA GLY A 35 0.37 -2.82 -0.74
C GLY A 35 -0.09 -2.72 -2.20
N LEU A 36 -0.69 -1.58 -2.51
CA LEU A 36 -1.33 -1.26 -3.79
C LEU A 36 -0.58 -0.12 -4.47
N HIS A 37 -0.43 -0.19 -5.78
CA HIS A 37 0.07 0.94 -6.56
C HIS A 37 -1.10 1.85 -6.95
N ALA A 38 -1.04 3.12 -6.55
CA ALA A 38 -1.97 4.15 -7.02
C ALA A 38 -1.23 5.00 -8.06
N ALA A 39 -1.74 4.96 -9.30
CA ALA A 39 -1.15 5.70 -10.41
C ALA A 39 -1.33 7.21 -10.23
N ALA A 40 -0.37 7.99 -10.73
CA ALA A 40 -0.55 9.42 -10.84
C ALA A 40 -1.65 9.78 -11.87
N SER A 41 -2.30 10.92 -11.68
CA SER A 41 -3.28 11.51 -12.61
C SER A 41 -4.66 10.84 -12.71
N PHE A 42 -4.93 9.82 -11.91
CA PHE A 42 -6.25 9.18 -11.83
C PHE A 42 -6.73 9.10 -10.38
N GLU A 43 -8.05 9.08 -10.21
CA GLU A 43 -8.65 8.72 -8.92
C GLU A 43 -8.52 7.20 -8.69
N THR A 44 -8.35 6.80 -7.44
CA THR A 44 -8.25 5.39 -7.05
C THR A 44 -9.07 5.16 -5.79
N ASP A 45 -10.17 4.43 -5.93
CA ASP A 45 -11.03 4.02 -4.83
C ASP A 45 -10.60 2.67 -4.25
N ILE A 46 -10.39 2.61 -2.93
CA ILE A 46 -9.96 1.39 -2.22
C ILE A 46 -11.02 0.97 -1.21
N GLY A 47 -11.87 0.01 -1.59
CA GLY A 47 -12.80 -0.66 -0.70
C GLY A 47 -12.12 -1.76 0.12
N MET A 48 -12.41 -1.83 1.42
CA MET A 48 -11.76 -2.79 2.33
C MET A 48 -12.77 -3.63 3.11
N LYS A 49 -12.38 -4.88 3.39
CA LYS A 49 -13.05 -5.77 4.35
C LYS A 49 -12.02 -6.27 5.36
N LEU A 50 -12.29 -6.07 6.65
CA LEU A 50 -11.45 -6.64 7.71
C LEU A 50 -11.71 -8.14 7.82
N VAL A 51 -10.67 -8.94 7.64
CA VAL A 51 -10.69 -10.40 7.82
C VAL A 51 -9.64 -10.75 8.87
N THR A 52 -10.06 -11.44 9.94
CA THR A 52 -9.16 -11.93 11.00
C THR A 52 -9.16 -13.44 10.98
N LEU A 53 -7.98 -14.03 10.82
CA LEU A 53 -7.78 -15.47 10.98
C LEU A 53 -7.54 -15.76 12.46
N VAL A 54 -8.42 -16.56 13.06
CA VAL A 54 -8.29 -17.04 14.43
C VAL A 54 -8.01 -18.53 14.38
N LYS A 55 -7.01 -18.99 15.13
CA LYS A 55 -6.79 -20.44 15.27
C LYS A 55 -7.92 -21.02 16.13
N PRO A 56 -8.52 -22.17 15.76
CA PRO A 56 -9.66 -22.74 16.49
C PRO A 56 -9.36 -23.00 17.98
N GLU A 57 -8.13 -23.41 18.30
CA GLU A 57 -7.66 -23.66 19.66
C GLU A 57 -7.51 -22.42 20.56
N LEU A 58 -7.67 -21.21 20.01
CA LEU A 58 -7.59 -19.93 20.73
C LEU A 58 -8.97 -19.26 20.92
N VAL A 59 -10.05 -19.94 20.52
CA VAL A 59 -11.43 -19.50 20.78
C VAL A 59 -11.87 -20.14 22.12
N PRO A 60 -12.23 -19.33 23.14
CA PRO A 60 -12.66 -19.85 24.43
C PRO A 60 -13.98 -20.63 24.36
#